data_AF-A0AA86UCV3-F1
#
_entry.id   AF-A0AA86UCV3-F1
#
_cell.length_a   1.000
_cell.length_b   1.000
_cell.length_c   1.000
_cell.angle_alpha   90.00
_cell.angle_beta   90.00
_cell.angle_gamma   90.00
#
_symmetry.space_group_name_H-M   'P 1'
#
loop_
_entity.id
_entity.type
_entity.pdbx_description
1 polymer ?
#
loop_
_entity_poly.entity_id
_entity_poly.type
_entity_poly.pdbx_seq_one_letter_code
_entity_poly.pdbx_strand_id
1 'polypeptide(L)'
;MQIVYDAKQIDRFKGQVVNGYLEISSDASITSFGFVDHWKLTSLKIVDCPNLSLERAPKLLTSLTITECGLKSTKGIDKAKLLKHLSLRNNSLSDLEDLDKLTALEELDLSFNQLYQIDLVSALIKLKSLNLRRNNLIVVKPVEALKELKSLKIDENMIQDLECVKQLDNFDWEMISQQKAKRI
;
A
#
# COMPACT_ATOMS: atom_id res chain seq x y z
N MET A 1 -6.58 -17.77 -22.07
CA MET A 1 -5.10 -17.73 -21.99
C MET A 1 -4.70 -18.59 -20.80
N GLN A 2 -4.04 -19.71 -21.06
CA GLN A 2 -3.65 -20.69 -20.05
C GLN A 2 -2.57 -20.06 -19.18
N ILE A 3 -2.79 -19.99 -17.86
CA ILE A 3 -1.82 -19.40 -16.94
C ILE A 3 -0.64 -20.37 -16.89
N VAL A 4 0.51 -19.99 -17.46
CA VAL A 4 1.75 -20.74 -17.30
C VAL A 4 2.34 -20.31 -15.98
N TYR A 5 2.19 -21.18 -14.99
CA TYR A 5 2.78 -20.99 -13.69
C TYR A 5 4.27 -21.30 -13.74
N ASP A 6 5.08 -20.52 -13.04
CA ASP A 6 6.48 -20.90 -12.84
C ASP A 6 6.53 -22.08 -11.86
N ALA A 7 6.55 -23.30 -12.42
CA ALA A 7 6.58 -24.54 -11.65
C ALA A 7 7.78 -24.60 -10.68
N LYS A 8 8.92 -23.97 -11.04
CA LYS A 8 10.09 -23.92 -10.17
C LYS A 8 9.84 -23.05 -8.94
N GLN A 9 9.14 -21.92 -9.10
CA GLN A 9 8.75 -21.07 -7.97
C GLN A 9 7.72 -21.76 -7.07
N ILE A 10 6.72 -22.44 -7.67
CA ILE A 10 5.72 -23.20 -6.91
C ILE A 10 6.40 -24.22 -6.00
N ASP A 11 7.27 -25.07 -6.56
CA ASP A 11 7.92 -26.13 -5.79
C ASP A 11 8.81 -25.58 -4.68
N ARG A 12 9.48 -24.44 -4.92
CA ARG A 12 10.35 -23.78 -3.94
C ARG A 12 9.61 -23.29 -2.69
N PHE A 13 8.41 -22.72 -2.85
CA PHE A 13 7.69 -22.10 -1.73
C PHE A 13 6.53 -22.94 -1.17
N LYS A 14 6.15 -24.07 -1.80
CA LYS A 14 5.00 -24.89 -1.38
C LYS A 14 5.05 -25.39 0.07
N GLY A 15 6.25 -25.56 0.64
CA GLY A 15 6.45 -25.94 2.04
C GLY A 15 6.62 -24.77 3.02
N GLN A 16 6.65 -23.53 2.53
CA GLN A 16 6.89 -22.32 3.32
C GLN A 16 5.59 -21.60 3.71
N VAL A 17 4.45 -22.04 3.15
CA VAL A 17 3.13 -21.51 3.48
C VAL A 17 2.68 -22.07 4.82
N VAL A 18 2.48 -21.20 5.81
CA VAL A 18 2.00 -21.57 7.15
C VAL A 18 0.72 -20.80 7.43
N ASN A 19 -0.38 -21.51 7.68
CA ASN A 19 -1.69 -20.90 8.01
C ASN A 19 -2.16 -19.81 7.02
N GLY A 20 -1.87 -19.97 5.72
CA GLY A 20 -2.22 -18.98 4.69
C GLY A 20 -1.30 -17.75 4.63
N TYR A 21 -0.19 -17.77 5.38
CA TYR A 21 0.88 -16.78 5.33
C TYR A 21 2.05 -17.27 4.47
N LEU A 22 2.65 -16.37 3.70
CA LEU A 22 3.91 -16.57 3.02
C LEU A 22 4.76 -15.30 3.12
N GLU A 23 6.06 -15.47 3.36
CA GLU A 23 7.06 -14.41 3.31
C GLU A 23 8.13 -14.74 2.28
N ILE A 24 8.50 -13.75 1.49
CA ILE A 24 9.53 -13.84 0.45
C ILE A 24 10.43 -12.63 0.58
N SER A 25 11.73 -12.85 0.59
CA SER A 25 12.71 -11.79 0.75
C SER A 25 13.89 -11.97 -0.21
N SER A 26 14.39 -10.87 -0.78
CA SER A 26 15.62 -10.82 -1.58
C SER A 26 15.66 -11.82 -2.75
N ASP A 27 14.55 -11.94 -3.46
CA ASP A 27 14.40 -12.89 -4.57
C ASP A 27 14.01 -12.19 -5.87
N ALA A 28 15.03 -11.86 -6.68
CA ALA A 28 14.85 -11.17 -7.95
C ALA A 28 14.07 -11.98 -9.01
N SER A 29 13.81 -13.27 -8.79
CA SER A 29 12.95 -14.04 -9.70
C SER A 29 11.46 -13.72 -9.49
N ILE A 30 11.09 -13.12 -8.36
CA ILE A 30 9.71 -12.87 -7.97
C ILE A 30 9.25 -11.53 -8.54
N THR A 31 8.68 -11.60 -9.74
CA THR A 31 8.22 -10.44 -10.51
C THR A 31 6.70 -10.34 -10.62
N SER A 32 5.94 -11.37 -10.23
CA SER A 32 4.47 -11.37 -10.24
C SER A 32 3.89 -12.37 -9.24
N PHE A 33 2.57 -12.33 -9.02
CA PHE A 33 1.87 -13.24 -8.12
C PHE A 33 1.46 -14.58 -8.73
N GLY A 34 1.71 -14.80 -10.03
CA GLY A 34 1.16 -15.96 -10.74
C GLY A 34 1.41 -17.29 -10.03
N PHE A 35 2.61 -17.50 -9.47
CA PHE A 35 2.96 -18.75 -8.78
C PHE A 35 2.14 -19.02 -7.51
N VAL A 36 1.57 -18.00 -6.86
CA VAL A 36 0.76 -18.15 -5.64
C VAL A 36 -0.75 -18.15 -5.89
N ASP A 37 -1.23 -17.99 -7.14
CA ASP A 37 -2.67 -17.87 -7.45
C ASP A 37 -3.53 -19.05 -6.95
N HIS A 38 -2.93 -20.25 -6.86
CA HIS A 38 -3.62 -21.46 -6.39
C HIS A 38 -3.59 -21.62 -4.87
N TRP A 39 -2.73 -20.85 -4.21
CA TRP A 39 -2.58 -20.93 -2.77
C TRP A 39 -3.67 -20.07 -2.16
N LYS A 40 -4.38 -20.63 -1.18
CA LYS A 40 -5.41 -19.93 -0.42
C LYS A 40 -4.75 -19.00 0.61
N LEU A 41 -3.84 -18.14 0.14
CA LEU A 41 -3.15 -17.18 0.98
C LEU A 41 -4.13 -16.11 1.45
N THR A 42 -4.06 -15.82 2.74
CA THR A 42 -4.76 -14.70 3.39
C THR A 42 -3.78 -13.58 3.73
N SER A 43 -2.48 -13.89 3.84
CA SER A 43 -1.44 -12.93 4.14
C SER A 43 -0.20 -13.19 3.29
N LEU A 44 0.37 -12.12 2.73
CA LEU A 44 1.58 -12.19 1.92
C LEU A 44 2.52 -11.04 2.27
N LYS A 45 3.79 -11.36 2.50
CA LYS A 45 4.85 -10.38 2.72
C LYS A 45 5.95 -10.58 1.69
N ILE A 46 6.30 -9.53 0.98
CA ILE A 46 7.38 -9.52 -0.01
C ILE A 46 8.35 -8.38 0.32
N VAL A 47 9.63 -8.69 0.44
CA VAL A 47 10.69 -7.72 0.75
C VAL A 47 11.79 -7.82 -0.30
N ASP A 48 12.30 -6.69 -0.77
CA ASP A 48 13.51 -6.64 -1.60
C ASP A 48 13.43 -7.55 -2.85
N CYS A 49 12.26 -7.62 -3.48
CA CYS A 49 12.04 -8.35 -4.74
C CYS A 49 11.91 -7.34 -5.88
N PRO A 50 13.01 -7.03 -6.60
CA PRO A 50 13.00 -6.00 -7.62
C PRO A 50 12.11 -6.39 -8.81
N ASN A 51 11.54 -5.38 -9.47
CA ASN A 51 10.67 -5.53 -10.65
C ASN A 51 9.35 -6.30 -10.38
N LEU A 52 8.92 -6.37 -9.12
CA LEU A 52 7.60 -6.90 -8.79
C LEU A 52 6.50 -6.06 -9.45
N SER A 53 5.52 -6.74 -10.05
CA SER A 53 4.28 -6.15 -10.52
C SER A 53 3.11 -6.59 -9.63
N LEU A 54 2.18 -5.68 -9.36
CA LEU A 54 0.97 -6.00 -8.61
C LEU A 54 -0.15 -6.62 -9.46
N GLU A 55 0.08 -6.79 -10.77
CA GLU A 55 -0.89 -7.40 -11.65
C GLU A 55 -1.35 -8.76 -11.14
N ARG A 56 -2.68 -8.90 -11.08
CA ARG A 56 -3.35 -10.15 -10.66
C ARG A 56 -3.09 -10.50 -9.20
N ALA A 57 -3.09 -9.50 -8.30
CA ALA A 57 -3.00 -9.73 -6.86
C ALA A 57 -3.99 -10.83 -6.37
N PRO A 58 -3.56 -11.75 -5.48
CA PRO A 58 -4.41 -12.87 -5.08
C PRO A 58 -5.69 -12.40 -4.37
N LYS A 59 -6.83 -12.93 -4.81
CA LYS A 59 -8.16 -12.45 -4.42
C LYS A 59 -8.53 -12.68 -2.96
N LEU A 60 -7.87 -13.64 -2.30
CA LEU A 60 -8.18 -14.07 -0.94
C LEU A 60 -7.35 -13.32 0.12
N LEU A 61 -6.41 -12.46 -0.29
CA LEU A 61 -5.59 -11.71 0.65
C LEU A 61 -6.45 -10.75 1.49
N THR A 62 -6.23 -10.81 2.79
CA THR A 62 -6.71 -9.84 3.78
C THR A 62 -5.58 -8.94 4.27
N SER A 63 -4.32 -9.39 4.14
CA SER A 63 -3.13 -8.62 4.46
C SER A 63 -2.07 -8.75 3.36
N LEU A 64 -1.50 -7.62 2.93
CA LEU A 64 -0.40 -7.58 1.98
C LEU A 64 0.64 -6.57 2.45
N THR A 65 1.89 -6.99 2.55
CA THR A 65 3.04 -6.12 2.82
C THR A 65 4.06 -6.27 1.71
N ILE A 66 4.42 -5.17 1.05
CA ILE A 66 5.46 -5.15 0.02
C ILE A 66 6.41 -4.00 0.32
N THR A 67 7.68 -4.31 0.52
CA THR A 67 8.70 -3.35 0.96
C THR A 67 9.94 -3.49 0.10
N GLU A 68 10.57 -2.38 -0.28
CA GLU A 68 11.83 -2.37 -1.04
C GLU A 68 11.78 -3.09 -2.39
N CYS A 69 10.60 -3.21 -3.00
CA CYS A 69 10.44 -3.87 -4.30
C CYS A 69 10.50 -2.89 -5.49
N GLY A 70 10.63 -1.59 -5.20
CA GLY A 70 10.72 -0.54 -6.22
C GLY A 70 9.42 -0.28 -6.98
N LEU A 71 8.26 -0.62 -6.38
CA LEU A 71 6.96 -0.39 -7.01
C LEU A 71 6.77 1.09 -7.36
N LYS A 72 6.23 1.36 -8.55
CA LYS A 72 5.94 2.73 -9.04
C LYS A 72 4.45 3.07 -9.10
N SER A 73 3.60 2.05 -9.22
CA SER A 73 2.14 2.16 -9.26
C SER A 73 1.50 1.00 -8.51
N THR A 74 0.26 1.19 -8.05
CA THR A 74 -0.56 0.12 -7.46
C THR A 74 -1.43 -0.63 -8.48
N LYS A 75 -1.30 -0.32 -9.77
CA LYS A 75 -2.04 -0.95 -10.87
C LYS A 75 -2.11 -2.49 -10.73
N GLY A 76 -3.32 -3.03 -10.88
CA GLY A 76 -3.58 -4.47 -10.83
C GLY A 76 -3.88 -5.05 -9.44
N ILE A 77 -3.88 -4.21 -8.40
CA ILE A 77 -4.28 -4.60 -7.05
C ILE A 77 -5.80 -4.80 -6.91
N ASP A 78 -6.61 -4.35 -7.89
CA ASP A 78 -8.07 -4.35 -7.89
C ASP A 78 -8.75 -5.71 -7.63
N LYS A 79 -8.01 -6.80 -7.82
CA LYS A 79 -8.49 -8.16 -7.58
C LYS A 79 -8.50 -8.55 -6.09
N ALA A 80 -7.66 -7.94 -5.27
CA ALA A 80 -7.52 -8.25 -3.85
C ALA A 80 -8.56 -7.50 -2.98
N LYS A 81 -9.84 -7.59 -3.37
CA LYS A 81 -10.96 -6.83 -2.77
C LYS A 81 -11.24 -7.11 -1.29
N LEU A 82 -10.65 -8.19 -0.75
CA LEU A 82 -10.78 -8.57 0.66
C LEU A 82 -9.67 -7.96 1.54
N LEU A 83 -8.74 -7.20 0.96
CA LEU A 83 -7.67 -6.55 1.71
C LEU A 83 -8.22 -5.61 2.77
N LYS A 84 -7.75 -5.82 4.00
CA LYS A 84 -7.98 -4.97 5.17
C LYS A 84 -6.73 -4.23 5.59
N HIS A 85 -5.56 -4.83 5.36
CA HIS A 85 -4.26 -4.26 5.69
C HIS A 85 -3.38 -4.25 4.44
N LEU A 86 -2.91 -3.07 4.05
CA LEU A 86 -1.99 -2.90 2.94
C LEU A 86 -0.82 -2.03 3.36
N SER A 87 0.39 -2.58 3.30
CA SER A 87 1.63 -1.81 3.46
C SER A 87 2.44 -1.88 2.18
N LEU A 88 2.67 -0.74 1.55
CA LEU A 88 3.57 -0.57 0.40
C LEU A 88 4.71 0.39 0.74
N ARG A 89 5.11 0.40 2.02
CA ARG A 89 6.17 1.27 2.54
C ARG A 89 7.50 1.02 1.84
N ASN A 90 8.31 2.07 1.71
CA ASN A 90 9.68 2.01 1.16
C ASN A 90 9.71 1.47 -0.28
N ASN A 91 8.87 2.06 -1.14
CA ASN A 91 8.88 1.83 -2.58
C ASN A 91 9.12 3.17 -3.30
N SER A 92 8.74 3.27 -4.57
CA SER A 92 8.86 4.49 -5.38
C SER A 92 7.52 4.86 -5.99
N LEU A 93 6.43 4.66 -5.25
CA LEU A 93 5.08 4.91 -5.74
C LEU A 93 4.90 6.40 -6.04
N SER A 94 4.49 6.69 -7.26
CA SER A 94 4.05 8.02 -7.71
C SER A 94 2.60 8.01 -8.22
N ASP A 95 2.01 6.82 -8.36
CA ASP A 95 0.68 6.57 -8.86
C ASP A 95 -0.02 5.52 -8.00
N LEU A 96 -1.32 5.70 -7.77
CA LEU A 96 -2.16 4.86 -6.92
C LEU A 96 -3.33 4.24 -7.71
N GLU A 97 -3.15 4.02 -9.01
CA GLU A 97 -4.12 3.34 -9.87
C GLU A 97 -4.67 2.06 -9.22
N ASP A 98 -5.99 1.84 -9.35
CA ASP A 98 -6.74 0.72 -8.77
C ASP A 98 -6.85 0.67 -7.23
N LEU A 99 -6.18 1.55 -6.49
CA LEU A 99 -6.27 1.56 -5.04
C LEU A 99 -7.69 1.88 -4.55
N ASP A 100 -8.41 2.73 -5.28
CA ASP A 100 -9.80 3.12 -5.01
C ASP A 100 -10.78 1.94 -5.03
N LYS A 101 -10.38 0.79 -5.61
CA LYS A 101 -11.20 -0.42 -5.65
C LYS A 101 -11.19 -1.21 -4.35
N LEU A 102 -10.26 -0.92 -3.44
CA LEU A 102 -10.05 -1.66 -2.19
C LEU A 102 -10.91 -1.10 -1.04
N THR A 103 -12.21 -0.98 -1.24
CA THR A 103 -13.16 -0.34 -0.30
C THR A 103 -13.30 -1.06 1.06
N ALA A 104 -12.66 -2.22 1.22
CA ALA A 104 -12.60 -2.96 2.49
C ALA A 104 -11.37 -2.60 3.35
N LEU A 105 -10.43 -1.79 2.83
CA LEU A 105 -9.22 -1.41 3.55
C LEU A 105 -9.53 -0.69 4.85
N GLU A 106 -8.87 -1.15 5.92
CA GLU A 106 -8.95 -0.58 7.26
C GLU A 106 -7.62 0.10 7.63
N GLU A 107 -6.49 -0.39 7.13
CA GLU A 107 -5.16 0.15 7.37
C GLU A 107 -4.33 0.22 6.09
N LEU A 108 -3.74 1.39 5.86
CA LEU A 108 -2.93 1.68 4.67
C LEU A 108 -1.63 2.39 5.05
N ASP A 109 -0.50 1.78 4.71
CA ASP A 109 0.83 2.38 4.82
C ASP A 109 1.46 2.59 3.45
N LEU A 110 1.60 3.87 3.07
CA LEU A 110 2.26 4.33 1.85
C LEU A 110 3.48 5.21 2.19
N SER A 111 4.02 5.10 3.40
CA SER A 111 5.15 5.92 3.83
C SER A 111 6.43 5.60 3.04
N PHE A 112 7.35 6.55 2.96
CA PHE A 112 8.59 6.41 2.19
C PHE A 112 8.32 6.05 0.72
N ASN A 113 7.54 6.90 0.04
CA ASN A 113 7.26 6.81 -1.39
C ASN A 113 7.48 8.19 -2.04
N GLN A 114 7.00 8.40 -3.27
CA GLN A 114 7.20 9.61 -4.06
C GLN A 114 5.85 10.25 -4.45
N LEU A 115 4.83 10.10 -3.61
CA LEU A 115 3.47 10.58 -3.90
C LEU A 115 3.38 12.10 -3.80
N TYR A 116 2.66 12.71 -4.74
CA TYR A 116 2.36 14.16 -4.77
C TYR A 116 0.89 14.49 -4.46
N GLN A 117 -0.01 13.52 -4.66
CA GLN A 117 -1.43 13.60 -4.40
C GLN A 117 -1.98 12.24 -3.99
N ILE A 118 -3.19 12.23 -3.42
CA ILE A 118 -3.84 11.02 -2.90
C ILE A 118 -5.34 10.97 -3.22
N ASP A 119 -5.79 11.61 -4.31
CA ASP A 119 -7.22 11.86 -4.57
C ASP A 119 -8.12 10.61 -4.49
N LEU A 120 -7.56 9.46 -4.88
CA LEU A 120 -8.21 8.16 -4.91
C LEU A 120 -8.55 7.58 -3.52
N VAL A 121 -7.96 8.09 -2.44
CA VAL A 121 -8.23 7.55 -1.09
C VAL A 121 -9.65 7.84 -0.61
N SER A 122 -10.38 8.80 -1.20
CA SER A 122 -11.79 9.08 -0.86
C SER A 122 -12.71 7.86 -0.94
N ALA A 123 -12.39 6.88 -1.78
CA ALA A 123 -13.17 5.65 -1.91
C ALA A 123 -12.97 4.66 -0.73
N LEU A 124 -11.92 4.84 0.06
CA LEU A 124 -11.53 3.93 1.16
C LEU A 124 -12.29 4.25 2.45
N ILE A 125 -13.63 4.28 2.39
CA ILE A 125 -14.50 4.78 3.46
C ILE A 125 -14.38 4.06 4.82
N LYS A 126 -13.78 2.85 4.84
CA LYS A 126 -13.53 2.04 6.04
C LYS A 126 -12.14 2.26 6.65
N LEU A 127 -11.35 3.13 6.06
CA LEU A 127 -9.96 3.34 6.47
C LEU A 127 -9.92 3.99 7.85
N LYS A 128 -9.24 3.33 8.79
CA LYS A 128 -9.06 3.75 10.19
C LYS A 128 -7.67 4.30 10.43
N SER A 129 -6.68 3.83 9.68
CA SER A 129 -5.29 4.26 9.77
C SER A 129 -4.69 4.51 8.40
N LEU A 130 -4.13 5.70 8.21
CA LEU A 130 -3.44 6.12 6.98
C LEU A 130 -2.06 6.68 7.32
N ASN A 131 -1.01 6.05 6.80
CA ASN A 131 0.36 6.49 6.94
C ASN A 131 0.92 6.95 5.59
N LEU A 132 1.22 8.24 5.48
CA LEU A 132 1.73 8.94 4.30
C LEU A 132 3.08 9.63 4.59
N ARG A 133 3.73 9.31 5.71
CA ARG A 133 5.01 9.92 6.10
C ARG A 133 6.03 9.86 4.97
N ARG A 134 6.86 10.89 4.84
CA ARG A 134 7.98 10.90 3.87
C ARG A 134 7.52 10.64 2.44
N ASN A 135 6.58 11.45 1.98
CA ASN A 135 6.23 11.59 0.57
C ASN A 135 6.55 13.03 0.11
N ASN A 136 5.95 13.46 -1.00
CA ASN A 136 6.09 14.81 -1.57
C ASN A 136 4.71 15.51 -1.66
N LEU A 137 3.77 15.17 -0.77
CA LEU A 137 2.42 15.71 -0.79
C LEU A 137 2.43 17.21 -0.49
N ILE A 138 1.68 17.99 -1.26
CA ILE A 138 1.46 19.43 -1.00
C ILE A 138 0.09 19.70 -0.37
N VAL A 139 -0.81 18.73 -0.49
CA VAL A 139 -2.17 18.72 0.06
C VAL A 139 -2.53 17.28 0.39
N VAL A 140 -3.46 17.10 1.32
CA VAL A 140 -3.93 15.78 1.76
C VAL A 140 -5.44 15.61 1.51
N LYS A 141 -6.03 16.42 0.65
CA LYS A 141 -7.40 16.19 0.20
C LYS A 141 -7.46 14.93 -0.67
N PRO A 142 -8.56 14.15 -0.65
CA PRO A 142 -9.80 14.36 0.10
C PRO A 142 -9.88 13.52 1.41
N VAL A 143 -8.92 13.58 2.33
CA VAL A 143 -9.00 12.81 3.61
C VAL A 143 -10.22 13.14 4.46
N GLU A 144 -10.86 14.29 4.26
CA GLU A 144 -12.13 14.66 4.88
C GLU A 144 -13.28 13.68 4.58
N ALA A 145 -13.18 12.90 3.49
CA ALA A 145 -14.16 11.88 3.16
C ALA A 145 -14.05 10.62 4.06
N LEU A 146 -12.91 10.43 4.73
CA LEU A 146 -12.58 9.24 5.51
C LEU A 146 -13.16 9.33 6.93
N LYS A 147 -14.48 9.18 7.04
CA LYS A 147 -15.23 9.35 8.30
C LYS A 147 -14.84 8.38 9.43
N GLU A 148 -14.24 7.24 9.10
CA GLU A 148 -13.76 6.27 10.08
C GLU A 148 -12.28 6.45 10.47
N LEU A 149 -11.59 7.45 9.90
CA LEU A 149 -10.16 7.65 10.09
C LEU A 149 -9.85 8.12 11.53
N LYS A 150 -9.05 7.33 12.24
CA LYS A 150 -8.66 7.58 13.63
C LYS A 150 -7.19 8.00 13.76
N SER A 151 -6.37 7.63 12.78
CA SER A 151 -4.94 7.90 12.76
C SER A 151 -4.51 8.33 11.36
N LEU A 152 -3.96 9.53 11.25
CA LEU A 152 -3.39 10.08 10.03
C LEU A 152 -1.95 10.51 10.29
N LYS A 153 -0.99 9.97 9.54
CA LYS A 153 0.43 10.37 9.63
C LYS A 153 0.88 11.00 8.33
N ILE A 154 1.22 12.29 8.35
CA ILE A 154 1.56 13.08 7.16
C ILE A 154 2.85 13.89 7.31
N ASP A 155 3.65 13.63 8.33
CA ASP A 155 4.93 14.32 8.53
C ASP A 155 5.93 14.02 7.40
N GLU A 156 6.97 14.85 7.30
CA GLU A 156 8.00 14.78 6.26
C GLU A 156 7.44 14.87 4.81
N ASN A 157 6.32 15.58 4.65
CA ASN A 157 5.74 15.99 3.35
C ASN A 157 6.00 17.48 3.07
N MET A 158 5.28 18.10 2.13
CA MET A 158 5.39 19.53 1.78
C MET A 158 4.04 20.25 1.95
N ILE A 159 3.20 19.76 2.87
CA ILE A 159 1.83 20.24 3.04
C ILE A 159 1.86 21.58 3.76
N GLN A 160 1.21 22.60 3.17
CA GLN A 160 1.13 23.94 3.75
C GLN A 160 -0.25 24.23 4.34
N ASP A 161 -1.29 23.61 3.79
CA ASP A 161 -2.67 23.78 4.22
C ASP A 161 -3.18 22.49 4.88
N LEU A 162 -3.50 22.59 6.17
CA LEU A 162 -4.06 21.51 6.97
C LEU A 162 -5.53 21.76 7.35
N GLU A 163 -6.23 22.66 6.66
CA GLU A 163 -7.65 22.91 6.92
C GLU A 163 -8.48 21.63 6.80
N CYS A 164 -8.19 20.80 5.80
CA CYS A 164 -8.90 19.55 5.53
C CYS A 164 -8.76 18.48 6.62
N VAL A 165 -7.79 18.61 7.54
CA VAL A 165 -7.60 17.67 8.66
C VAL A 165 -8.09 18.21 10.00
N LYS A 166 -8.58 19.46 10.07
CA LYS A 166 -9.11 20.06 11.31
C LYS A 166 -10.26 19.29 11.94
N GLN A 167 -11.05 18.64 11.09
CA GLN A 167 -12.22 17.85 11.48
C GLN A 167 -11.89 16.43 11.95
N LEU A 168 -10.62 16.04 11.97
CA LEU A 168 -10.20 14.78 12.56
C LEU A 168 -9.95 15.01 14.05
N ASP A 169 -10.78 14.40 14.91
CA ASP A 169 -10.80 14.62 16.37
C ASP A 169 -9.44 14.36 17.07
N ASN A 170 -8.52 13.63 16.43
CA ASN A 170 -7.22 13.24 16.97
C ASN A 170 -6.02 13.77 16.15
N PHE A 171 -6.18 14.88 15.41
CA PHE A 171 -5.06 15.42 14.64
C PHE A 171 -4.04 16.13 15.54
N ASP A 172 -2.79 15.63 15.53
CA ASP A 172 -1.67 16.26 16.23
C ASP A 172 -1.14 17.45 15.43
N TRP A 173 -1.37 18.66 15.96
CA TRP A 173 -0.97 19.92 15.32
C TRP A 173 0.55 20.15 15.33
N GLU A 174 1.33 19.43 16.13
CA GLU A 174 2.79 19.50 16.12
C GLU A 174 3.37 19.02 14.77
N MET A 175 2.61 18.24 14.00
CA MET A 175 2.99 17.70 12.69
C MET A 175 3.21 18.78 11.62
N ILE A 176 2.71 20.01 11.80
CA ILE A 176 3.00 21.14 10.89
C ILE A 176 4.50 21.42 10.85
N SER A 177 5.16 21.42 12.01
CA SER A 177 6.59 21.70 12.11
C SER A 177 7.45 20.63 11.44
N GLN A 178 6.88 19.44 11.20
CA GLN A 178 7.56 18.29 10.61
C GLN A 178 7.39 18.23 9.08
N GLN A 179 6.71 19.19 8.47
CA GLN A 179 6.71 19.34 7.01
C GLN A 179 8.11 19.77 6.57
N LYS A 180 8.58 19.26 5.43
CA LYS A 180 9.80 19.72 4.77
C LYS A 180 9.63 21.22 4.51
N ALA A 181 10.26 22.04 5.33
CA ALA A 181 10.32 23.48 5.12
C ALA A 181 10.81 23.73 3.69
N LYS A 182 10.15 24.63 2.94
CA LYS A 182 10.72 25.14 1.70
C LYS A 182 12.12 25.65 2.04
N ARG A 183 13.17 24.96 1.59
CA ARG A 183 14.43 25.63 1.32
C ARG A 183 14.12 26.62 0.20
N ILE A 184 13.81 27.84 0.59
CA ILE A 184 13.80 29.00 -0.31
C ILE A 184 15.26 29.34 -0.58
#